data_AF-A0A449BLD2-F1
#
_entry.id   AF-A0A449BLD2-F1
#
_cell.length_a   1.000
_cell.length_b   1.000
_cell.length_c   1.000
_cell.angle_alpha   90.00
_cell.angle_beta   90.00
_cell.angle_gamma   90.00
#
_symmetry.space_group_name_H-M   'P 1'
#
loop_
_entity.id
_entity.type
_entity.pdbx_description
1 polymer ?
#
loop_
_entity_poly.entity_id
_entity_poly.type
_entity_poly.pdbx_seq_one_letter_code
_entity_poly.pdbx_strand_id
1 'polypeptide(L)'
;MFSFLLRAKEEDIIKAKEASKEFWEYFIKEEIDIVQRLSHGGEQTMRLLDEIEGKLRLIFPKYKKELHFGFLIEQKEFDLAHANNKYLKELMRVFRDEMPMILKQTWTLNLTE
;
A
#
# COMPACT_ATOMS: atom_id res chain seq x y z
N MET A 1 -26.72 -16.68 10.39
CA MET A 1 -25.25 -16.88 10.39
C MET A 1 -24.52 -16.14 9.27
N PHE A 2 -25.17 -15.85 8.12
CA PHE A 2 -24.56 -15.10 7.00
C PHE A 2 -24.28 -13.60 7.28
N SER A 3 -25.03 -12.97 8.17
CA SER A 3 -24.92 -11.54 8.48
C SER A 3 -23.63 -11.14 9.20
N PHE A 4 -22.99 -12.05 9.94
CA PHE A 4 -21.78 -11.74 10.71
C PHE A 4 -20.53 -11.68 9.81
N LEU A 5 -20.44 -12.58 8.82
CA LEU A 5 -19.32 -12.62 7.86
C LEU A 5 -19.34 -11.43 6.90
N LEU A 6 -20.54 -10.97 6.50
CA LEU A 6 -20.70 -9.77 5.68
C LEU A 6 -20.26 -8.51 6.43
N ARG A 7 -20.68 -8.34 7.69
CA ARG A 7 -20.30 -7.19 8.53
C ARG A 7 -18.80 -7.12 8.80
N ALA A 8 -18.18 -8.25 9.12
CA ALA A 8 -16.73 -8.30 9.33
C ALA A 8 -15.95 -7.89 8.08
N LYS A 9 -16.46 -8.25 6.89
CA LYS A 9 -15.84 -7.85 5.61
C LYS A 9 -16.01 -6.36 5.31
N GLU A 10 -17.17 -5.78 5.62
CA GLU A 10 -17.41 -4.33 5.45
C GLU A 10 -16.56 -3.50 6.41
N GLU A 11 -16.45 -3.91 7.68
CA GLU A 11 -15.58 -3.23 8.65
C GLU A 11 -14.11 -3.27 8.26
N ASP A 12 -13.63 -4.41 7.77
CA ASP A 12 -12.26 -4.53 7.30
C ASP A 12 -12.00 -3.63 6.07
N ILE A 13 -12.96 -3.47 5.17
CA ILE A 13 -12.87 -2.55 4.02
C ILE A 13 -12.83 -1.09 4.47
N ILE A 14 -13.64 -0.70 5.46
CA ILE A 14 -13.65 0.66 6.02
C ILE A 14 -12.29 0.97 6.65
N LYS A 15 -11.76 0.04 7.47
CA LYS A 15 -10.42 0.18 8.08
C LYS A 15 -9.33 0.28 7.03
N ALA A 16 -9.39 -0.55 5.99
CA ALA A 16 -8.43 -0.50 4.89
C ALA A 16 -8.49 0.83 4.15
N LYS A 17 -9.68 1.42 3.99
CA LYS A 17 -9.86 2.75 3.39
C LYS A 17 -9.19 3.85 4.21
N GLU A 18 -9.43 3.88 5.52
CA GLU A 18 -8.81 4.83 6.44
C GLU A 18 -7.29 4.67 6.47
N ALA A 19 -6.80 3.44 6.62
CA ALA A 19 -5.37 3.14 6.61
C ALA A 19 -4.71 3.48 5.25
N SER A 20 -5.42 3.31 4.13
CA SER A 20 -4.91 3.70 2.80
C SER A 20 -4.75 5.22 2.70
N LYS A 21 -5.71 5.99 3.20
CA LYS A 21 -5.58 7.46 3.25
C LYS A 21 -4.38 7.89 4.08
N GLU A 22 -4.25 7.36 5.29
CA GLU A 22 -3.12 7.66 6.17
C GLU A 22 -1.78 7.30 5.54
N PHE A 23 -1.72 6.16 4.83
CA PHE A 23 -0.54 5.76 4.08
C PHE A 23 -0.17 6.78 3.01
N TRP A 24 -1.13 7.20 2.18
CA TRP A 24 -0.85 8.15 1.11
C TRP A 24 -0.52 9.55 1.63
N GLU A 25 -1.14 9.98 2.72
CA GLU A 25 -0.78 11.23 3.39
C GLU A 25 0.64 11.19 3.95
N TYR A 26 1.03 10.07 4.57
CA TYR A 26 2.41 9.85 5.00
C TYR A 26 3.37 9.87 3.80
N PHE A 27 3.02 9.17 2.72
CA PHE A 27 3.86 9.12 1.52
C PHE A 27 4.06 10.49 0.89
N ILE A 28 3.02 11.33 0.81
CA ILE A 28 3.14 12.71 0.31
C ILE A 28 4.05 13.56 1.20
N LYS A 29 3.89 13.47 2.52
CA LYS A 29 4.67 14.26 3.47
C LYS A 29 6.15 13.90 3.43
N GLU A 30 6.44 12.61 3.30
CA GLU A 30 7.80 12.07 3.35
C GLU A 30 8.38 11.77 1.96
N GLU A 31 7.71 12.09 0.86
CA GLU A 31 8.08 11.67 -0.51
C GLU A 31 9.56 11.94 -0.82
N ILE A 32 10.04 13.14 -0.48
CA ILE A 32 11.43 13.55 -0.73
C ILE A 32 12.42 12.70 0.08
N ASP A 33 12.13 12.46 1.36
CA ASP A 33 12.96 11.66 2.25
C ASP A 33 12.93 10.17 1.86
N ILE A 34 11.76 9.65 1.47
CA ILE A 34 11.58 8.31 0.93
C ILE A 34 12.46 8.12 -0.32
N VAL A 35 12.35 9.02 -1.30
CA VAL A 35 13.13 8.96 -2.53
C VAL A 35 14.64 9.04 -2.24
N GLN A 36 15.05 9.92 -1.33
CA GLN A 36 16.46 10.01 -0.93
C GLN A 36 16.94 8.72 -0.28
N ARG A 37 16.24 8.19 0.73
CA ARG A 37 16.64 6.97 1.44
C ARG A 37 16.64 5.74 0.54
N LEU A 38 15.71 5.66 -0.41
CA LEU A 38 15.70 4.59 -1.41
C LEU A 38 16.88 4.72 -2.40
N SER A 39 17.29 5.95 -2.75
CA SER A 39 18.40 6.20 -3.68
C SER A 39 19.80 5.96 -3.10
N HIS A 40 19.98 6.17 -1.79
CA HIS A 40 21.28 6.00 -1.13
C HIS A 40 21.59 4.55 -0.74
N GLY A 41 20.59 3.67 -0.73
CA GLY A 41 20.75 2.25 -0.40
C GLY A 41 21.12 1.98 1.07
N GLY A 42 21.32 0.70 1.38
CA GLY A 42 21.85 0.26 2.68
C GLY A 42 20.81 0.20 3.81
N GLU A 43 21.28 0.36 5.05
CA GLU A 43 20.46 0.13 6.26
C GLU A 43 19.26 1.08 6.36
N GLN A 44 19.39 2.32 5.88
CA GLN A 44 18.30 3.30 5.88
C GLN A 44 17.17 2.92 4.94
N THR A 45 17.50 2.36 3.77
CA THR A 45 16.52 1.80 2.84
C THR A 45 15.79 0.62 3.48
N MET A 46 16.51 -0.30 4.14
CA MET A 46 15.86 -1.44 4.82
C MET A 46 14.89 -1.00 5.91
N ARG A 47 15.27 -0.04 6.75
CA ARG A 47 14.38 0.51 7.79
C ARG A 47 13.16 1.20 7.20
N LEU A 48 13.33 1.96 6.12
CA LEU A 48 12.22 2.60 5.42
C LEU A 48 11.25 1.56 4.82
N LEU A 49 11.78 0.52 4.18
CA LEU A 49 10.97 -0.57 3.65
C LEU A 49 10.21 -1.27 4.78
N ASP A 50 10.82 -1.51 5.94
CA ASP A 50 10.15 -2.08 7.11
C ASP A 50 9.02 -1.17 7.64
N GLU A 51 9.23 0.16 7.67
CA GLU A 51 8.19 1.13 8.07
C GLU A 51 7.01 1.14 7.10
N ILE A 52 7.29 1.15 5.79
CA ILE A 52 6.29 1.10 4.73
C ILE A 52 5.53 -0.23 4.78
N GLU A 53 6.23 -1.35 4.95
CA GLU A 53 5.60 -2.66 5.13
C GLU A 53 4.71 -2.67 6.38
N GLY A 54 5.17 -2.06 7.49
CA GLY A 54 4.40 -1.90 8.71
C GLY A 54 3.07 -1.17 8.50
N LYS A 55 3.07 -0.09 7.70
CA LYS A 55 1.85 0.65 7.34
C LYS A 55 0.96 -0.14 6.38
N LEU A 56 1.54 -0.82 5.39
CA LEU A 56 0.79 -1.68 4.47
C LEU A 56 0.11 -2.84 5.19
N ARG A 57 0.68 -3.36 6.29
CA ARG A 57 0.01 -4.39 7.11
C ARG A 57 -1.28 -3.91 7.77
N LEU A 58 -1.47 -2.61 7.99
CA LEU A 58 -2.74 -2.07 8.51
C LEU A 58 -3.84 -2.12 7.44
N ILE A 59 -3.45 -2.00 6.17
CA ILE A 59 -4.33 -2.07 5.01
C ILE A 59 -4.60 -3.55 4.64
N PHE A 60 -3.58 -4.39 4.80
CA PHE A 60 -3.59 -5.80 4.41
C PHE A 60 -3.20 -6.75 5.56
N PRO A 61 -3.96 -6.78 6.67
CA PRO A 61 -3.54 -7.46 7.91
C PRO A 61 -3.36 -8.97 7.79
N LYS A 62 -4.02 -9.62 6.80
CA LYS A 62 -4.00 -11.07 6.62
C LYS A 62 -3.11 -11.54 5.45
N TYR A 63 -2.53 -10.62 4.67
CA TYR A 63 -1.94 -10.92 3.37
C TYR A 63 -0.43 -10.63 3.27
N LYS A 64 0.25 -10.49 4.41
CA LYS A 64 1.69 -10.17 4.45
C LYS A 64 2.56 -11.08 3.57
N LYS A 65 2.31 -12.40 3.57
CA LYS A 65 3.09 -13.37 2.78
C LYS A 65 2.71 -13.39 1.30
N GLU A 66 1.57 -12.81 0.97
CA GLU A 66 0.96 -12.80 -0.35
C GLU A 66 1.10 -11.43 -1.02
N LEU A 67 1.78 -10.47 -0.38
CA LEU A 67 2.02 -9.14 -0.86
C LEU A 67 3.51 -8.90 -0.99
N HIS A 68 3.90 -8.48 -2.18
CA HIS A 68 5.22 -7.94 -2.44
C HIS A 68 5.07 -6.47 -2.80
N PHE A 69 5.83 -5.60 -2.15
CA PHE A 69 5.86 -4.18 -2.44
C PHE A 69 7.25 -3.79 -2.94
N GLY A 70 7.29 -2.84 -3.86
CA GLY A 70 8.51 -2.34 -4.47
C GLY A 70 8.37 -0.89 -4.92
N PHE A 71 9.50 -0.21 -5.05
CA PHE A 71 9.60 1.13 -5.59
C PHE A 71 10.58 1.14 -6.75
N LEU A 72 10.12 1.62 -7.91
CA LEU A 72 11.00 1.96 -9.04
C LEU A 72 11.12 3.47 -9.09
N ILE A 73 12.07 4.01 -8.33
CA ILE A 73 12.23 5.46 -8.13
C ILE A 73 12.43 6.19 -9.47
N GLU A 74 13.26 5.64 -10.36
CA GLU A 74 13.58 6.27 -11.66
C GLU A 74 12.35 6.40 -12.56
N GLN A 75 11.41 5.46 -12.44
CA GLN A 75 10.15 5.45 -13.19
C GLN A 75 8.99 6.05 -12.39
N LYS A 76 9.23 6.41 -11.12
CA LYS A 76 8.22 6.80 -10.13
C LYS A 76 7.07 5.79 -10.06
N GLU A 77 7.43 4.51 -9.99
CA GLU A 77 6.43 3.45 -9.90
C GLU A 77 6.40 2.86 -8.49
N PHE A 78 5.17 2.69 -8.01
CA PHE A 78 4.84 1.93 -6.83
C PHE A 78 4.32 0.57 -7.30
N ASP A 79 5.11 -0.47 -7.09
CA ASP A 79 4.72 -1.84 -7.42
C ASP A 79 4.13 -2.52 -6.20
N LEU A 80 2.94 -3.07 -6.37
CA LEU A 80 2.29 -3.89 -5.36
C LEU A 80 1.77 -5.16 -6.02
N ALA A 81 2.54 -6.24 -5.87
CA ALA A 81 2.18 -7.55 -6.40
C ALA A 81 1.43 -8.37 -5.34
N HIS A 82 0.42 -9.12 -5.78
CA HIS A 82 -0.47 -9.84 -4.88
C HIS A 82 -0.79 -11.26 -5.37
N ALA A 83 -1.00 -12.21 -4.45
CA ALA A 83 -1.53 -13.52 -4.83
C ALA A 83 -2.99 -13.41 -5.32
N ASN A 84 -3.45 -14.38 -6.13
CA ASN A 84 -4.78 -14.38 -6.73
C ASN A 84 -5.89 -14.67 -5.70
N ASN A 85 -6.22 -13.68 -4.87
CA ASN A 85 -7.26 -13.73 -3.85
C ASN A 85 -8.31 -12.63 -4.08
N LYS A 86 -9.58 -13.03 -4.23
CA LYS A 86 -10.68 -12.09 -4.52
C LYS A 86 -10.82 -10.97 -3.48
N TYR A 87 -10.56 -11.26 -2.20
CA TYR A 87 -10.63 -10.26 -1.15
C TYR A 87 -9.44 -9.30 -1.17
N LEU A 88 -8.24 -9.82 -1.46
CA LEU A 88 -7.05 -9.00 -1.63
C LEU A 88 -7.20 -8.03 -2.81
N LYS A 89 -7.75 -8.49 -3.96
CA LYS A 89 -8.07 -7.62 -5.10
C LYS A 89 -8.99 -6.45 -4.73
N GLU A 90 -9.95 -6.69 -3.83
CA GLU A 90 -10.87 -5.66 -3.36
C GLU A 90 -10.16 -4.62 -2.47
N LEU A 91 -9.30 -5.06 -1.55
CA LEU A 91 -8.46 -4.17 -0.73
C LEU A 91 -7.46 -3.38 -1.60
N MET A 92 -6.88 -4.01 -2.61
CA MET A 92 -5.96 -3.38 -3.57
C MET A 92 -6.66 -2.29 -4.39
N ARG A 93 -7.92 -2.54 -4.77
CA ARG A 93 -8.76 -1.52 -5.42
C ARG A 93 -9.00 -0.34 -4.49
N VAL A 94 -9.36 -0.58 -3.22
CA VAL A 94 -9.53 0.49 -2.22
C VAL A 94 -8.24 1.30 -2.09
N PHE A 95 -7.09 0.63 -1.95
CA PHE A 95 -5.79 1.28 -1.85
C PHE A 95 -5.49 2.20 -3.05
N ARG A 96 -5.77 1.74 -4.27
CA ARG A 96 -5.66 2.53 -5.51
C ARG A 96 -6.64 3.70 -5.56
N ASP A 97 -7.89 3.48 -5.16
CA ASP A 97 -8.93 4.51 -5.20
C ASP A 97 -8.60 5.66 -4.26
N GLU A 98 -8.06 5.34 -3.08
CA GLU A 98 -7.63 6.32 -2.07
C GLU A 98 -6.34 7.06 -2.42
N MET A 99 -5.60 6.64 -3.46
CA MET A 99 -4.40 7.34 -3.90
C MET A 99 -4.77 8.77 -4.38
N PRO A 100 -4.23 9.83 -3.74
CA PRO A 100 -4.55 11.21 -4.08
C PRO A 100 -4.18 11.57 -5.51
N MET A 101 -4.95 12.46 -6.13
CA MET A 101 -4.70 12.89 -7.52
C MET A 101 -3.31 13.47 -7.75
N ILE A 102 -2.76 14.17 -6.76
CA ILE A 102 -1.40 14.73 -6.85
C ILE A 102 -0.36 13.63 -7.02
N LEU A 103 -0.49 12.51 -6.29
CA LEU A 103 0.38 11.36 -6.48
C LEU A 103 0.07 10.66 -7.80
N LYS A 104 -1.19 10.56 -8.25
CA LYS A 104 -1.52 9.94 -9.55
C LYS A 104 -0.92 10.68 -10.76
N GLN A 105 -0.53 11.94 -10.58
CA GLN A 105 0.14 12.73 -11.62
C GLN A 105 1.66 12.51 -11.66
N THR A 106 2.25 12.07 -10.55
CA THR A 106 3.70 11.94 -10.40
C THR A 106 4.18 10.50 -10.24
N TRP A 107 3.33 9.64 -9.68
CA TRP A 107 3.58 8.23 -9.42
C TRP A 107 2.55 7.35 -10.12
N THR A 108 3.02 6.22 -10.62
CA THR A 108 2.16 5.16 -11.17
C THR A 108 2.04 4.05 -10.14
N LEU A 109 0.80 3.64 -9.84
CA LEU A 109 0.53 2.49 -8.99
C LEU A 109 0.26 1.25 -9.85
N ASN A 110 1.25 0.37 -9.91
CA ASN A 110 1.17 -0.91 -10.58
C ASN A 110 0.63 -1.96 -9.60
N LEU A 111 -0.47 -2.60 -9.99
CA LEU A 111 -1.02 -3.74 -9.26
C LEU A 111 -0.79 -4.96 -10.15
N THR A 112 0.10 -5.86 -9.72
CA THR A 112 0.49 -7.05 -10.49
C THR A 112 -0.08 -8.30 -9.81
N GLU A 113 -0.69 -9.20 -10.59
CA GLU A 113 -1.23 -10.48 -10.11
C GLU A 113 -0.20 -11.62 -10.20
#